data_AF-A0A946XWT8-F1
#
_entry.id   AF-A0A946XWT8-F1
#
_cell.length_a   1.000
_cell.length_b   1.000
_cell.length_c   1.000
_cell.angle_alpha   90.00
_cell.angle_beta   90.00
_cell.angle_gamma   90.00
#
_symmetry.space_group_name_H-M   'P 1'
#
loop_
_entity.id
_entity.type
_entity.pdbx_description
1 polymer ?
#
loop_
_entity_poly.entity_id
_entity_poly.type
_entity_poly.pdbx_seq_one_letter_code
_entity_poly.pdbx_strand_id
1 'polypeptide(L)'
;GLIANLSLAFVLLLLPVGMVVSAGFLGVLSGSLEGSAVSLPTLTLYGIAGIVLTVGMAVDANVLTFERMREEWKVGKSISGAINAGYNKAFSTILDANVTTLLTAIILFWQGSGPIRGFAVTLSAGILVSMFIVLVMTRLFFNTLADAKMLKSVRMMSIPFLQNANFNFLAGRKIAGIVSLAVILGTWGLFFTKGDANFGVDFTGGTVTTFSFEQEQPLETIRGALDDAGFTSAALTPMTDGDQHLLDMKLKEMEGQEIPAQEAVLALDGSPEIVKTDSVGSQIGAELKAKGIKAIIFALIGIIIYISIRFEFAFAMGAITALAHDVLITVGIFCALGHELSMPIIAALLTIVGYSVNDTIVVFDRIREDLKIVKGKSYKEIANLSINQTLSRTVLTSFTTLLTVVMLLVVGGGAVKDFALALCIGILVGTYSSIFVATPVVLLWHKEEKVK
;
A
#
# COMPACT_ATOMS: atom_id res chain seq x y z
N GLY A 1 8.73 -10.76 20.90
CA GLY A 1 7.53 -11.52 21.31
C GLY A 1 6.62 -10.62 22.09
N LEU A 2 6.66 -10.67 23.43
CA LEU A 2 5.74 -9.93 24.30
C LEU A 2 5.62 -8.43 23.97
N ILE A 3 6.74 -7.71 23.86
CA ILE A 3 6.72 -6.26 23.57
C ILE A 3 6.12 -5.95 22.19
N ALA A 4 6.33 -6.82 21.20
CA ALA A 4 5.73 -6.65 19.87
C ALA A 4 4.21 -6.84 19.91
N ASN A 5 3.74 -7.86 20.63
CA ASN A 5 2.29 -8.11 20.79
C ASN A 5 1.63 -6.98 21.59
N LEU A 6 2.29 -6.52 22.65
CA LEU A 6 1.84 -5.39 23.45
C LEU A 6 1.79 -4.10 22.60
N SER A 7 2.82 -3.86 21.78
CA SER A 7 2.83 -2.76 20.82
C SER A 7 1.65 -2.84 19.86
N LEU A 8 1.35 -4.01 19.31
CA LEU A 8 0.22 -4.19 18.39
C LEU A 8 -1.13 -3.96 19.09
N ALA A 9 -1.28 -4.46 20.31
CA ALA A 9 -2.47 -4.21 21.12
C ALA A 9 -2.65 -2.71 21.41
N PHE A 10 -1.57 -2.00 21.74
CA PHE A 10 -1.62 -0.55 21.91
C PHE A 10 -1.93 0.19 20.62
N VAL A 11 -1.47 -0.30 19.46
CA VAL A 11 -1.81 0.31 18.15
C VAL A 11 -3.31 0.27 17.96
N LEU A 12 -3.93 -0.89 18.16
CA LEU A 12 -5.37 -1.06 18.02
C LEU A 12 -6.15 -0.23 19.06
N LEU A 13 -5.68 -0.19 20.31
CA LEU A 13 -6.32 0.54 21.39
C LEU A 13 -6.28 2.06 21.18
N LEU A 14 -5.16 2.59 20.65
CA LEU A 14 -4.98 4.03 20.42
C LEU A 14 -5.46 4.48 19.04
N LEU A 15 -5.81 3.55 18.15
CA LEU A 15 -6.24 3.87 16.78
C LEU A 15 -7.45 4.81 16.73
N PRO A 16 -8.51 4.66 17.56
CA PRO A 16 -9.63 5.60 17.57
C PRO A 16 -9.20 7.03 17.90
N VAL A 17 -8.31 7.19 18.88
CA VAL A 17 -7.74 8.51 19.25
C VAL A 17 -6.90 9.04 18.09
N GLY A 18 -6.08 8.19 17.49
CA GLY A 18 -5.31 8.53 16.29
C GLY A 18 -6.19 9.03 15.15
N MET A 19 -7.32 8.38 14.89
CA MET A 19 -8.27 8.77 13.84
C MET A 19 -8.88 10.16 14.09
N VAL A 20 -9.25 10.48 15.33
CA VAL A 20 -9.72 11.82 15.70
C VAL A 20 -8.64 12.86 15.45
N VAL A 21 -7.41 12.60 15.91
CA VAL A 21 -6.27 13.53 15.72
C VAL A 21 -5.96 13.72 14.24
N SER A 22 -5.88 12.63 13.47
CA SER A 22 -5.62 12.68 12.04
C SER A 22 -6.74 13.37 11.27
N ALA A 23 -8.01 13.10 11.59
CA ALA A 23 -9.14 13.78 10.96
C ALA A 23 -9.10 15.29 11.20
N GLY A 24 -8.85 15.73 12.44
CA GLY A 24 -8.72 17.14 12.76
C GLY A 24 -7.56 17.82 12.04
N PHE A 25 -6.38 17.19 12.04
CA PHE A 25 -5.18 17.70 11.36
C PHE A 25 -5.38 17.81 9.84
N LEU A 26 -5.90 16.75 9.21
CA LEU A 26 -6.16 16.72 7.77
C LEU A 26 -7.28 17.70 7.37
N GLY A 27 -8.31 17.84 8.21
CA GLY A 27 -9.38 18.81 8.03
C GLY A 27 -8.84 20.24 7.98
N VAL A 28 -8.01 20.62 8.94
CA VAL A 28 -7.34 21.93 8.98
C VAL A 28 -6.48 22.15 7.72
N LEU A 29 -5.68 21.16 7.32
CA LEU A 29 -4.84 21.26 6.12
C LEU A 29 -5.65 21.44 4.83
N SER A 30 -6.82 20.83 4.74
CA SER A 30 -7.69 20.92 3.57
C SER A 30 -8.53 22.19 3.51
N GLY A 31 -8.48 23.04 4.54
CA GLY A 31 -9.30 24.25 4.65
C GLY A 31 -10.76 24.00 5.04
N SER A 32 -11.14 22.76 5.35
CA SER A 32 -12.45 22.43 5.91
C SER A 32 -12.48 22.82 7.39
N LEU A 33 -13.27 23.84 7.75
CA LEU A 33 -13.56 24.24 9.14
C LEU A 33 -14.30 23.15 9.96
N GLU A 34 -14.60 22.00 9.35
CA GLU A 34 -15.13 20.79 10.01
C GLU A 34 -14.21 20.26 11.13
N GLY A 35 -12.94 20.67 11.18
CA GLY A 35 -11.95 20.29 12.21
C GLY A 35 -12.19 20.77 13.64
N SER A 36 -13.39 21.29 13.96
CA SER A 36 -13.74 21.79 15.30
C SER A 36 -14.47 20.75 16.16
N ALA A 37 -15.02 19.70 15.55
CA ALA A 37 -15.77 18.68 16.27
C ALA A 37 -14.93 17.41 16.44
N VAL A 38 -14.77 16.98 17.68
CA VAL A 38 -14.25 15.66 18.09
C VAL A 38 -15.28 14.59 17.67
N SER A 39 -15.47 14.42 16.37
CA SER A 39 -16.31 13.37 15.80
C SER A 39 -15.43 12.33 15.14
N LEU A 40 -15.74 11.06 15.38
CA LEU A 40 -15.04 9.98 14.70
C LEU A 40 -15.35 10.09 13.19
N PRO A 41 -14.32 10.00 12.32
CA PRO A 41 -14.53 9.99 10.88
C PRO A 41 -15.43 8.80 10.51
N THR A 42 -16.30 8.97 9.51
CA THR A 42 -17.17 7.90 9.03
C THR A 42 -16.33 6.72 8.58
N LEU A 43 -16.51 5.56 9.23
CA LEU A 43 -15.76 4.36 8.92
C LEU A 43 -16.35 3.70 7.67
N THR A 44 -15.69 3.92 6.53
CA THR A 44 -16.05 3.27 5.26
C THR A 44 -15.39 1.90 5.15
N LEU A 45 -15.87 1.11 4.21
CA LEU A 45 -15.30 -0.19 3.90
C LEU A 45 -13.79 -0.12 3.58
N TYR A 46 -13.37 0.90 2.83
CA TYR A 46 -11.95 1.16 2.59
C TYR A 46 -11.23 1.70 3.84
N GLY A 47 -11.90 2.47 4.71
CA GLY A 47 -11.37 2.84 6.02
C GLY A 47 -10.99 1.59 6.85
N ILE A 48 -11.84 0.56 6.85
CA ILE A 48 -11.53 -0.72 7.50
C ILE A 48 -10.29 -1.37 6.88
N ALA A 49 -10.18 -1.37 5.54
CA ALA A 49 -8.97 -1.85 4.86
C ALA A 49 -7.71 -1.07 5.29
N GLY A 50 -7.82 0.23 5.54
CA GLY A 50 -6.75 1.06 6.10
C GLY A 50 -6.34 0.68 7.53
N ILE A 51 -7.30 0.31 8.37
CA ILE A 51 -7.04 -0.25 9.71
C ILE A 51 -6.29 -1.59 9.59
N VAL A 52 -6.75 -2.50 8.73
CA VAL A 52 -6.11 -3.81 8.55
C VAL A 52 -4.71 -3.68 7.97
N LEU A 53 -4.50 -2.75 7.03
CA LEU A 53 -3.17 -2.45 6.51
C LEU A 53 -2.25 -1.86 7.58
N THR A 54 -2.78 -0.97 8.43
CA THR A 54 -2.05 -0.40 9.57
C THR A 54 -1.51 -1.48 10.50
N VAL A 55 -2.29 -2.52 10.79
CA VAL A 55 -1.85 -3.66 11.61
C VAL A 55 -0.61 -4.31 10.99
N GLY A 56 -0.61 -4.53 9.67
CA GLY A 56 0.53 -5.10 8.95
C GLY A 56 1.77 -4.19 8.97
N MET A 57 1.58 -2.88 8.80
CA MET A 57 2.66 -1.89 8.80
C MET A 57 3.19 -1.56 10.20
N ALA A 58 2.37 -1.67 11.25
CA ALA A 58 2.78 -1.39 12.63
C ALA A 58 3.88 -2.34 13.14
N VAL A 59 4.00 -3.51 12.51
CA VAL A 59 5.07 -4.46 12.80
C VAL A 59 6.42 -3.98 12.23
N ASP A 60 6.43 -3.20 11.15
CA ASP A 60 7.65 -2.80 10.45
C ASP A 60 8.61 -1.97 11.33
N ALA A 61 8.13 -0.87 11.90
CA ALA A 61 8.97 0.00 12.73
C ALA A 61 9.52 -0.74 13.97
N ASN A 62 8.76 -1.68 14.52
CA ASN A 62 9.23 -2.58 15.58
C ASN A 62 10.35 -3.49 15.08
N VAL A 63 10.17 -4.17 13.95
CA VAL A 63 11.17 -5.06 13.35
C VAL A 63 12.48 -4.32 13.07
N LEU A 64 12.41 -3.12 12.47
CA LEU A 64 13.58 -2.29 12.20
C LEU A 64 14.34 -1.93 13.49
N THR A 65 13.63 -1.43 14.50
CA THR A 65 14.23 -1.09 15.80
C THR A 65 14.87 -2.30 16.45
N PHE A 66 14.22 -3.47 16.35
CA PHE A 66 14.68 -4.72 16.94
C PHE A 66 15.93 -5.25 16.25
N GLU A 67 15.99 -5.20 14.91
CA GLU A 67 17.20 -5.52 14.17
C GLU A 67 18.34 -4.57 14.53
N ARG A 68 18.11 -3.26 14.58
CA ARG A 68 19.15 -2.28 14.97
C ARG A 68 19.65 -2.51 16.39
N MET A 69 18.78 -2.76 17.36
CA MET A 69 19.18 -3.11 18.73
C MET A 69 20.02 -4.39 18.76
N ARG A 70 19.67 -5.39 17.94
CA ARG A 70 20.41 -6.65 17.85
C ARG A 70 21.78 -6.47 17.20
N GLU A 71 21.90 -5.66 16.14
CA GLU A 71 23.18 -5.31 15.52
C GLU A 71 24.14 -4.74 16.58
N GLU A 72 23.67 -3.76 17.35
CA GLU A 72 24.46 -3.11 18.40
C GLU A 72 24.84 -4.05 19.56
N TRP A 73 23.94 -5.00 19.90
CA TRP A 73 24.23 -6.05 20.88
C TRP A 73 25.29 -7.04 20.39
N LYS A 74 25.27 -7.44 19.11
CA LYS A 74 26.27 -8.34 18.50
C LYS A 74 27.67 -7.72 18.47
N VAL A 75 27.77 -6.39 18.43
CA VAL A 75 29.04 -5.65 18.53
C VAL A 75 29.60 -5.63 19.96
N GLY A 76 28.86 -6.16 20.94
CA GLY A 76 29.32 -6.31 22.33
C GLY A 76 28.94 -5.16 23.26
N LYS A 77 28.02 -4.27 22.85
CA LYS A 77 27.50 -3.21 23.73
C LYS A 77 26.68 -3.80 24.88
N SER A 78 26.60 -3.09 26.01
CA SER A 78 25.69 -3.42 27.10
C SER A 78 24.23 -3.37 26.64
N ILE A 79 23.30 -4.01 27.37
CA ILE A 79 21.88 -4.08 26.96
C ILE A 79 21.29 -2.67 26.82
N SER A 80 21.49 -1.82 27.83
CA SER A 80 21.03 -0.42 27.79
C SER A 80 21.74 0.39 26.69
N GLY A 81 23.02 0.10 26.42
CA GLY A 81 23.77 0.74 25.33
C GLY A 81 23.26 0.33 23.94
N ALA A 82 22.95 -0.94 23.75
CA ALA A 82 22.41 -1.49 22.52
C ALA A 82 20.97 -0.99 22.26
N ILE A 83 20.14 -0.88 23.31
CA ILE A 83 18.80 -0.31 23.22
C ILE A 83 18.87 1.15 22.74
N ASN A 84 19.63 2.00 23.45
CA ASN A 84 19.72 3.42 23.10
C ASN A 84 20.34 3.66 21.72
N ALA A 85 21.40 2.93 21.37
CA ALA A 85 22.01 3.03 20.05
C ALA A 85 21.06 2.54 18.94
N GLY A 86 20.34 1.45 19.17
CA GLY A 86 19.35 0.91 18.24
C GLY A 86 18.23 1.90 17.93
N TYR A 87 17.63 2.52 18.96
CA TYR A 87 16.60 3.55 18.78
C TYR A 87 17.13 4.80 18.06
N ASN A 88 18.33 5.27 18.41
CA ASN A 88 18.90 6.46 17.78
C ASN A 88 19.17 6.24 16.28
N LYS A 89 19.67 5.05 15.91
CA LYS A 89 19.87 4.69 14.49
C LYS A 89 18.54 4.48 13.76
N ALA A 90 17.59 3.77 14.39
CA ALA A 90 16.30 3.47 13.77
C ALA A 90 15.43 4.72 13.59
N PHE A 91 15.55 5.74 14.46
CA PHE A 91 14.69 6.92 14.45
C PHE A 91 14.64 7.63 13.09
N SER A 92 15.80 7.94 12.50
CA SER A 92 15.83 8.66 11.21
C SER A 92 15.18 7.83 10.11
N THR A 93 15.52 6.53 10.03
CA THR A 93 14.97 5.64 9.01
C THR A 93 13.45 5.43 9.17
N ILE A 94 12.95 5.32 10.41
CA ILE A 94 11.50 5.21 10.69
C ILE A 94 10.77 6.49 10.30
N LEU A 95 11.33 7.66 10.64
CA LEU A 95 10.74 8.93 10.27
C LEU A 95 10.71 9.08 8.75
N ASP A 96 11.83 8.81 8.07
CA ASP A 96 11.94 8.97 6.63
C ASP A 96 10.99 8.06 5.85
N ALA A 97 10.88 6.81 6.28
CA ALA A 97 9.95 5.82 5.73
C ALA A 97 8.47 6.25 5.83
N ASN A 98 8.09 6.86 6.95
CA ASN A 98 6.69 7.18 7.24
C ASN A 98 6.27 8.56 6.69
N VAL A 99 7.20 9.51 6.54
CA VAL A 99 6.89 10.86 6.02
C VAL A 99 6.32 10.81 4.61
N THR A 100 6.86 9.96 3.73
CA THR A 100 6.37 9.81 2.35
C THR A 100 4.96 9.20 2.29
N THR A 101 4.69 8.22 3.15
CA THR A 101 3.37 7.58 3.27
C THR A 101 2.35 8.57 3.85
N LEU A 102 2.74 9.36 4.85
CA LEU A 102 1.88 10.40 5.43
C LEU A 102 1.59 11.52 4.42
N LEU A 103 2.59 11.94 3.64
CA LEU A 103 2.41 12.90 2.55
C LEU A 103 1.37 12.39 1.55
N THR A 104 1.43 11.10 1.21
CA THR A 104 0.48 10.47 0.31
C THR A 104 -0.93 10.45 0.89
N ALA A 105 -1.06 10.13 2.19
CA ALA A 105 -2.33 10.16 2.89
C ALA A 105 -2.94 11.58 2.95
N ILE A 106 -2.12 12.62 3.14
CA ILE A 106 -2.57 14.03 3.08
C ILE A 106 -3.15 14.36 1.71
N ILE A 107 -2.47 13.94 0.63
CA ILE A 107 -2.92 14.20 -0.74
C ILE A 107 -4.20 13.43 -1.06
N LEU A 108 -4.30 12.18 -0.59
CA LEU A 108 -5.53 11.38 -0.68
C LEU A 108 -6.70 12.04 0.04
N PHE A 109 -6.48 12.62 1.21
CA PHE A 109 -7.53 13.32 1.93
C PHE A 109 -7.98 14.59 1.19
N TRP A 110 -7.01 15.35 0.67
CA TRP A 110 -7.28 16.61 -0.03
C TRP A 110 -8.01 16.41 -1.37
N GLN A 111 -7.58 15.43 -2.17
CA GLN A 111 -8.12 15.19 -3.52
C GLN A 111 -9.16 14.06 -3.59
N GLY A 112 -9.20 13.17 -2.60
CA GLY A 112 -10.14 12.06 -2.54
C GLY A 112 -11.55 12.49 -2.16
N SER A 113 -12.52 11.66 -2.53
CA SER A 113 -13.94 11.78 -2.15
C SER A 113 -14.31 10.71 -1.12
N GLY A 114 -15.41 10.95 -0.40
CA GLY A 114 -16.04 10.07 0.62
C GLY A 114 -15.19 8.88 1.11
N PRO A 115 -15.25 7.72 0.43
CA PRO A 115 -14.58 6.51 0.92
C PRO A 115 -13.05 6.58 0.96
N ILE A 116 -12.42 7.33 0.04
CA ILE A 116 -10.96 7.54 0.02
C ILE A 116 -10.52 8.42 1.18
N ARG A 117 -11.31 9.42 1.56
CA ARG A 117 -11.00 10.28 2.73
C ARG A 117 -10.98 9.45 4.01
N GLY A 118 -11.95 8.55 4.18
CA GLY A 118 -11.96 7.60 5.31
C GLY A 118 -10.69 6.75 5.35
N PHE A 119 -10.29 6.19 4.21
CA PHE A 119 -9.02 5.46 4.10
C PHE A 119 -7.81 6.34 4.46
N ALA A 120 -7.70 7.55 3.93
CA ALA A 120 -6.61 8.47 4.21
C ALA A 120 -6.47 8.81 5.70
N VAL A 121 -7.60 9.00 6.40
CA VAL A 121 -7.61 9.24 7.85
C VAL A 121 -7.13 8.01 8.62
N THR A 122 -7.65 6.83 8.30
CA THR A 122 -7.25 5.57 8.98
C THR A 122 -5.77 5.25 8.75
N LEU A 123 -5.26 5.46 7.54
CA LEU A 123 -3.85 5.29 7.20
C LEU A 123 -2.96 6.29 7.97
N SER A 124 -3.34 7.56 7.98
CA SER A 124 -2.60 8.60 8.73
C SER A 124 -2.57 8.31 10.22
N ALA A 125 -3.72 7.92 10.79
CA ALA A 125 -3.84 7.56 12.20
C ALA A 125 -2.96 6.37 12.54
N GLY A 126 -2.97 5.35 11.69
CA GLY A 126 -2.13 4.16 11.85
C GLY A 126 -0.65 4.47 11.87
N ILE A 127 -0.19 5.32 10.95
CA ILE A 127 1.21 5.77 10.89
C ILE A 127 1.58 6.55 12.16
N LEU A 128 0.79 7.54 12.55
CA LEU A 128 1.10 8.38 13.72
C LEU A 128 1.09 7.56 15.03
N VAL A 129 0.09 6.70 15.22
CA VAL A 129 -0.03 5.85 16.41
C VAL A 129 1.09 4.82 16.45
N SER A 130 1.41 4.16 15.32
CA SER A 130 2.51 3.20 15.28
C SER A 130 3.86 3.85 15.54
N MET A 131 4.13 5.02 14.96
CA MET A 131 5.34 5.79 15.24
C MET A 131 5.43 6.20 16.71
N PHE A 132 4.35 6.69 17.31
CA PHE A 132 4.31 7.04 18.72
C PHE A 132 4.61 5.83 19.61
N ILE A 133 3.99 4.68 19.31
CA ILE A 133 4.17 3.48 20.10
C ILE A 133 5.61 2.97 19.98
N VAL A 134 6.18 2.91 18.77
CA VAL A 134 7.56 2.45 18.61
C VAL A 134 8.54 3.43 19.25
N LEU A 135 8.47 4.72 18.91
CA LEU A 135 9.49 5.69 19.32
C LEU A 135 9.39 6.10 20.79
N VAL A 136 8.20 6.05 21.40
CA VAL A 136 7.95 6.50 22.77
C VAL A 136 7.64 5.32 23.69
N MET A 137 6.56 4.58 23.43
CA MET A 137 6.06 3.56 24.36
C MET A 137 7.01 2.37 24.46
N THR A 138 7.35 1.72 23.34
CA THR A 138 8.25 0.56 23.37
C THR A 138 9.64 0.97 23.85
N ARG A 139 10.13 2.17 23.48
CA ARG A 139 11.38 2.72 24.00
C ARG A 139 11.37 2.83 25.53
N LEU A 140 10.27 3.34 26.10
CA LEU A 140 10.08 3.44 27.54
C LEU A 140 10.07 2.05 28.20
N PHE A 141 9.35 1.08 27.63
CA PHE A 141 9.34 -0.30 28.13
C PHE A 141 10.72 -0.95 28.11
N PHE A 142 11.47 -0.81 27.01
CA PHE A 142 12.82 -1.39 26.92
C PHE A 142 13.79 -0.74 27.91
N ASN A 143 13.77 0.58 28.05
CA ASN A 143 14.63 1.29 28.99
C ASN A 143 14.29 0.92 30.45
N THR A 144 13.02 0.92 30.84
CA THR A 144 12.61 0.56 32.21
C THR A 144 12.98 -0.87 32.56
N LEU A 145 12.79 -1.82 31.65
CA LEU A 145 13.18 -3.23 31.86
C LEU A 145 14.70 -3.42 31.90
N ALA A 146 15.46 -2.62 31.15
CA ALA A 146 16.92 -2.64 31.17
C ALA A 146 17.47 -2.07 32.49
N ASP A 147 16.91 -0.96 32.96
CA ASP A 147 17.27 -0.31 34.23
C ASP A 147 16.92 -1.20 35.43
N ALA A 148 15.78 -1.91 35.37
CA ALA A 148 15.39 -2.91 36.36
C ALA A 148 16.22 -4.22 36.29
N LYS A 149 17.21 -4.32 35.39
CA LYS A 149 18.02 -5.53 35.13
C LYS A 149 17.19 -6.79 34.83
N MET A 150 15.96 -6.62 34.36
CA MET A 150 15.06 -7.72 34.02
C MET A 150 15.37 -8.32 32.64
N LEU A 151 16.02 -7.56 31.76
CA LEU A 151 16.50 -8.04 30.47
C LEU A 151 17.87 -8.68 30.63
N LYS A 152 17.95 -10.01 30.48
CA LYS A 152 19.22 -10.76 30.48
C LYS A 152 19.80 -10.96 29.07
N SER A 153 18.98 -10.83 28.03
CA SER A 153 19.41 -10.93 26.64
C SER A 153 18.40 -10.27 25.70
N VAL A 154 18.87 -9.81 24.56
CA VAL A 154 18.02 -9.31 23.46
C VAL A 154 17.69 -10.47 22.51
N ARG A 155 17.05 -11.53 23.03
CA ARG A 155 16.54 -12.63 22.17
C ARG A 155 15.30 -12.15 21.42
N MET A 156 15.52 -11.73 20.17
CA MET A 156 14.45 -11.38 19.24
C MET A 156 14.35 -12.48 18.17
N MET A 157 13.14 -12.76 17.69
CA MET A 157 12.94 -13.68 16.56
C MET A 157 13.72 -13.16 15.35
N SER A 158 14.57 -14.01 14.80
CA SER A 158 15.30 -13.75 13.57
C SER A 158 15.15 -14.93 12.67
N ILE A 159 15.11 -14.69 11.36
CA ILE A 159 15.18 -15.75 10.37
C ILE A 159 16.68 -16.12 10.23
N PRO A 160 17.16 -17.21 10.86
CA PRO A 160 18.60 -17.41 11.06
C PRO A 160 19.38 -17.58 9.74
N PHE A 161 18.73 -18.11 8.71
CA PHE A 161 19.32 -18.28 7.38
C PHE A 161 19.48 -16.97 6.60
N LEU A 162 18.69 -15.92 6.92
CA LEU A 162 18.82 -14.60 6.28
C LEU A 162 19.88 -13.73 6.96
N GLN A 163 20.30 -14.05 8.18
CA GLN A 163 21.28 -13.22 8.92
C GLN A 163 22.69 -13.27 8.35
N ASN A 164 23.09 -14.41 7.80
CA ASN A 164 24.39 -14.62 7.16
C ASN A 164 24.22 -14.80 5.64
N ALA A 165 23.11 -14.29 5.09
CA ALA A 165 22.87 -14.36 3.66
C ALA A 165 23.99 -13.64 2.92
N ASN A 166 24.48 -14.28 1.86
CA ASN A 166 25.45 -13.71 0.94
C ASN A 166 25.00 -14.00 -0.49
N PHE A 167 23.73 -13.69 -0.78
CA PHE A 167 23.17 -13.84 -2.10
C PHE A 167 23.67 -12.72 -3.01
N ASN A 168 24.01 -13.06 -4.25
CA ASN A 168 24.40 -12.08 -5.26
C ASN A 168 23.17 -11.58 -6.05
N PHE A 169 22.37 -10.73 -5.41
CA PHE A 169 21.17 -10.14 -6.02
C PHE A 169 21.51 -9.37 -7.30
N LEU A 170 22.64 -8.66 -7.29
CA LEU A 170 23.06 -7.82 -8.41
C LEU A 170 23.55 -8.61 -9.63
N ALA A 171 23.75 -9.93 -9.53
CA ALA A 171 24.02 -10.78 -10.69
C ALA A 171 22.75 -10.92 -11.58
N GLY A 172 21.57 -11.04 -10.96
CA GLY A 172 20.29 -11.23 -11.65
C GLY A 172 19.69 -9.96 -12.24
N ARG A 173 20.26 -8.78 -11.96
CA ARG A 173 19.66 -7.46 -12.30
C ARG A 173 19.26 -7.29 -13.77
N LYS A 174 20.03 -7.87 -14.71
CA LYS A 174 19.73 -7.77 -16.14
C LYS A 174 18.50 -8.60 -16.52
N ILE A 175 18.43 -9.83 -16.02
CA ILE A 175 17.30 -10.73 -16.25
C ILE A 175 16.04 -10.13 -15.63
N ALA A 176 16.16 -9.67 -14.39
CA ALA A 176 15.10 -8.99 -13.65
C ALA A 176 14.54 -7.79 -14.45
N GLY A 177 15.42 -6.90 -14.94
CA GLY A 177 14.99 -5.77 -15.78
C GLY A 177 14.32 -6.16 -17.10
N ILE A 178 14.78 -7.22 -17.76
CA ILE A 178 14.16 -7.72 -19.00
C ILE A 178 12.77 -8.29 -18.73
N VAL A 179 12.61 -9.09 -17.67
CA VAL A 179 11.32 -9.68 -17.28
C VAL A 179 10.34 -8.57 -16.91
N SER A 180 10.75 -7.61 -16.07
CA SER A 180 9.95 -6.45 -15.73
C SER A 180 9.47 -5.69 -16.97
N LEU A 181 10.38 -5.42 -17.91
CA LEU A 181 10.02 -4.71 -19.15
C LEU A 181 9.04 -5.52 -20.02
N ALA A 182 9.24 -6.83 -20.13
CA ALA A 182 8.34 -7.70 -20.87
C ALA A 182 6.93 -7.73 -20.27
N VAL A 183 6.83 -7.79 -18.94
CA VAL A 183 5.54 -7.71 -18.22
C VAL A 183 4.86 -6.36 -18.46
N ILE A 184 5.59 -5.25 -18.36
CA ILE A 184 5.04 -3.92 -18.64
C ILE A 184 4.53 -3.85 -20.08
N LEU A 185 5.35 -4.23 -21.07
CA LEU A 185 4.95 -4.15 -22.47
C LEU A 185 3.75 -5.05 -22.80
N GLY A 186 3.73 -6.28 -22.27
CA GLY A 186 2.62 -7.21 -22.48
C GLY A 186 1.31 -6.73 -21.87
N THR A 187 1.36 -6.29 -20.61
CA THR A 187 0.17 -5.82 -19.90
C THR A 187 -0.35 -4.47 -20.42
N TRP A 188 0.54 -3.55 -20.76
CA TRP A 188 0.15 -2.26 -21.35
C TRP A 188 -0.33 -2.40 -22.80
N GLY A 189 0.20 -3.36 -23.56
CA GLY A 189 -0.37 -3.73 -24.85
C GLY A 189 -1.85 -4.11 -24.73
N LEU A 190 -2.19 -4.98 -23.76
CA LEU A 190 -3.57 -5.35 -23.45
C LEU A 190 -4.40 -4.15 -22.95
N PHE A 191 -3.81 -3.32 -22.08
CA PHE A 191 -4.48 -2.12 -21.56
C PHE A 191 -4.96 -1.21 -22.70
N PHE A 192 -4.10 -0.90 -23.68
CA PHE A 192 -4.48 -0.06 -24.80
C PHE A 192 -5.53 -0.71 -25.72
N THR A 193 -5.52 -2.05 -25.86
CA THR A 193 -6.58 -2.74 -26.63
C THR A 193 -7.95 -2.69 -25.95
N LYS A 194 -8.01 -2.71 -24.61
CA LYS A 194 -9.26 -2.60 -23.84
C LYS A 194 -9.83 -1.18 -23.79
N GLY A 195 -8.97 -0.16 -23.89
CA GLY A 195 -9.41 1.25 -23.90
C GLY A 195 -10.23 1.63 -22.66
N ASP A 196 -11.45 2.13 -22.88
CA ASP A 196 -12.34 2.61 -21.82
C ASP A 196 -12.85 1.50 -20.89
N ALA A 197 -12.81 0.24 -21.31
CA ALA A 197 -13.22 -0.90 -20.49
C ALA A 197 -12.30 -1.13 -19.28
N ASN A 198 -11.14 -0.46 -19.20
CA ASN A 198 -10.28 -0.50 -18.01
C ASN A 198 -10.73 0.47 -16.92
N PHE A 199 -11.72 1.32 -17.15
CA PHE A 199 -12.16 2.34 -16.21
C PHE A 199 -13.57 2.04 -15.71
N GLY A 200 -13.75 2.11 -14.39
CA GLY A 200 -15.06 1.92 -13.78
C GLY A 200 -15.96 3.14 -13.90
N VAL A 201 -17.20 2.97 -13.43
CA VAL A 201 -18.26 3.99 -13.48
C VAL A 201 -17.88 5.32 -12.82
N ASP A 202 -16.98 5.29 -11.84
CA ASP A 202 -16.42 6.48 -11.17
C ASP A 202 -15.75 7.44 -12.16
N PHE A 203 -15.30 6.93 -13.32
CA PHE A 203 -14.56 7.69 -14.32
C PHE A 203 -15.30 7.79 -15.65
N THR A 204 -16.11 6.79 -16.00
CA THR A 204 -16.85 6.77 -17.27
C THR A 204 -18.25 7.39 -17.14
N GLY A 205 -18.78 7.49 -15.92
CA GLY A 205 -20.20 7.73 -15.69
C GLY A 205 -21.04 6.47 -15.91
N GLY A 206 -22.22 6.43 -15.30
CA GLY A 206 -23.16 5.31 -15.33
C GLY A 206 -23.68 4.93 -13.96
N THR A 207 -24.43 3.83 -13.94
CA THR A 207 -25.13 3.34 -12.75
C THR A 207 -24.77 1.90 -12.48
N VAL A 208 -24.44 1.61 -11.23
CA VAL A 208 -24.16 0.27 -10.72
C VAL A 208 -25.28 -0.10 -9.77
N THR A 209 -26.00 -1.16 -10.09
CA THR A 209 -26.98 -1.76 -9.19
C THR A 209 -26.49 -3.12 -8.75
N THR A 210 -26.37 -3.29 -7.44
CA THR A 210 -26.03 -4.55 -6.78
C THR A 210 -27.30 -5.28 -6.40
N PHE A 211 -27.49 -6.47 -6.95
CA PHE A 211 -28.56 -7.39 -6.60
C PHE A 211 -28.04 -8.50 -5.68
N SER A 212 -28.87 -8.95 -4.74
CA SER A 212 -28.66 -10.17 -3.96
C SER A 212 -29.63 -11.23 -4.40
N PHE A 213 -29.15 -12.46 -4.55
CA PHE A 213 -29.95 -13.62 -4.88
C PHE A 213 -29.88 -14.65 -3.75
N GLU A 214 -30.98 -15.36 -3.52
CA GLU A 214 -31.00 -16.49 -2.57
C GLU A 214 -30.20 -17.69 -3.07
N GLN A 215 -30.11 -17.85 -4.39
CA GLN A 215 -29.36 -18.92 -5.06
C GLN A 215 -28.57 -18.36 -6.25
N GLU A 216 -27.40 -18.93 -6.53
CA GLU A 216 -26.57 -18.55 -7.66
C GLU A 216 -27.35 -18.68 -8.98
N GLN A 217 -27.60 -17.55 -9.64
CA GLN A 217 -28.28 -17.50 -10.94
C GLN A 217 -27.25 -17.57 -12.07
N PRO A 218 -27.48 -18.38 -13.12
CA PRO A 218 -26.63 -18.39 -14.29
C PRO A 218 -26.59 -17.00 -14.95
N LEU A 219 -25.39 -16.49 -15.21
CA LEU A 219 -25.20 -15.19 -15.87
C LEU A 219 -25.89 -15.10 -17.22
N GLU A 220 -26.00 -16.21 -17.95
CA GLU A 220 -26.70 -16.27 -19.24
C GLU A 220 -28.19 -15.98 -19.11
N THR A 221 -28.84 -16.42 -18.03
CA THR A 221 -30.25 -16.14 -17.76
C THR A 221 -30.48 -14.65 -17.54
N ILE A 222 -29.61 -14.03 -16.72
CA ILE A 222 -29.68 -12.60 -16.45
C ILE A 222 -29.36 -11.78 -17.72
N ARG A 223 -28.36 -12.23 -18.49
CA ARG A 223 -28.02 -11.65 -19.80
C ARG A 223 -29.22 -11.66 -20.73
N GLY A 224 -29.88 -12.82 -20.87
CA GLY A 224 -31.04 -12.98 -21.74
C GLY A 224 -32.18 -12.03 -21.37
N ALA A 225 -32.52 -11.93 -20.08
CA ALA A 225 -33.55 -11.01 -19.62
C ALA A 225 -33.21 -9.54 -19.89
N LEU A 226 -31.94 -9.14 -19.74
CA LEU A 226 -31.49 -7.79 -20.07
C LEU A 226 -31.48 -7.54 -21.57
N ASP A 227 -31.06 -8.51 -22.39
CA ASP A 227 -31.06 -8.41 -23.85
C ASP A 227 -32.50 -8.28 -24.39
N ASP A 228 -33.45 -9.07 -23.85
CA ASP A 228 -34.88 -8.99 -24.17
C ASP A 228 -35.50 -7.64 -23.78
N ALA A 229 -35.02 -7.05 -22.69
CA ALA A 229 -35.40 -5.71 -22.24
C ALA A 229 -34.67 -4.57 -23.01
N GLY A 230 -33.77 -4.90 -23.94
CA GLY A 230 -33.06 -3.94 -24.79
C GLY A 230 -31.72 -3.42 -24.23
N PHE A 231 -31.23 -4.01 -23.13
CA PHE A 231 -30.01 -3.60 -22.41
C PHE A 231 -28.79 -4.46 -22.76
N THR A 232 -28.50 -4.60 -24.05
CA THR A 232 -27.42 -5.49 -24.55
C THR A 232 -26.00 -5.07 -24.17
N SER A 233 -25.82 -3.88 -23.64
CA SER A 233 -24.52 -3.31 -23.24
C SER A 233 -24.26 -3.34 -21.74
N ALA A 234 -25.19 -3.86 -20.93
CA ALA A 234 -25.01 -3.98 -19.48
C ALA A 234 -23.77 -4.83 -19.18
N ALA A 235 -22.91 -4.43 -18.25
CA ALA A 235 -21.82 -5.27 -17.77
C ALA A 235 -22.28 -5.98 -16.48
N LEU A 236 -22.10 -7.30 -16.43
CA LEU A 236 -22.53 -8.13 -15.31
C LEU A 236 -21.29 -8.69 -14.62
N THR A 237 -21.15 -8.42 -13.33
CA THR A 237 -20.04 -8.94 -12.52
C THR A 237 -20.63 -9.72 -11.35
N PRO A 238 -20.52 -11.07 -11.35
CA PRO A 238 -20.93 -11.87 -10.21
C PRO A 238 -19.95 -11.65 -9.06
N MET A 239 -20.48 -11.64 -7.85
CA MET A 239 -19.72 -11.45 -6.62
C MET A 239 -20.23 -12.40 -5.55
N THR A 240 -19.35 -12.71 -4.60
CA THR A 240 -19.72 -13.47 -3.41
C THR A 240 -19.27 -12.66 -2.20
N ASP A 241 -20.19 -12.44 -1.27
CA ASP A 241 -19.89 -11.83 0.02
C ASP A 241 -20.39 -12.75 1.14
N GLY A 242 -19.48 -13.54 1.70
CA GLY A 242 -19.84 -14.63 2.61
C GLY A 242 -20.70 -15.70 1.92
N ASP A 243 -21.91 -15.92 2.44
CA ASP A 243 -22.91 -16.84 1.87
C ASP A 243 -23.90 -16.14 0.92
N GLN A 244 -23.77 -14.82 0.70
CA GLN A 244 -24.65 -14.08 -0.21
C GLN A 244 -24.11 -14.10 -1.65
N HIS A 245 -25.01 -14.41 -2.59
CA HIS A 245 -24.74 -14.35 -4.03
C HIS A 245 -25.12 -12.96 -4.53
N LEU A 246 -24.12 -12.14 -4.84
CA LEU A 246 -24.32 -10.77 -5.30
C LEU A 246 -24.04 -10.65 -6.81
N LEU A 247 -24.68 -9.68 -7.45
CA LEU A 247 -24.44 -9.34 -8.85
C LEU A 247 -24.41 -7.83 -9.01
N ASP A 248 -23.30 -7.31 -9.51
CA ASP A 248 -23.24 -5.94 -9.98
C ASP A 248 -23.66 -5.87 -11.44
N MET A 249 -24.75 -5.14 -11.70
CA MET A 249 -25.16 -4.72 -13.03
C MET A 249 -24.71 -3.29 -13.26
N LYS A 250 -23.84 -3.09 -14.25
CA LYS A 250 -23.38 -1.75 -14.65
C LYS A 250 -24.04 -1.35 -15.95
N LEU A 251 -24.65 -0.18 -15.94
CA LEU A 251 -25.21 0.46 -17.13
C LEU A 251 -24.42 1.75 -17.37
N LYS A 252 -24.02 1.97 -18.62
CA LYS A 252 -23.55 3.31 -19.01
C LYS A 252 -24.71 4.28 -18.88
N GLU A 253 -24.39 5.53 -18.55
CA GLU A 253 -25.40 6.58 -18.34
C GLU A 253 -26.33 6.67 -19.57
N MET A 254 -27.60 6.33 -19.36
CA MET A 254 -28.68 6.44 -20.32
C MET A 254 -29.92 6.92 -19.56
N GLU A 255 -30.39 8.15 -19.87
CA GLU A 255 -31.51 8.78 -19.15
C GLU A 255 -32.74 7.87 -19.10
N GLY A 256 -33.25 7.61 -17.89
CA GLY A 256 -34.52 6.92 -17.64
C GLY A 256 -34.52 5.40 -17.89
N GLN A 257 -33.37 4.81 -18.21
CA GLN A 257 -33.25 3.39 -18.58
C GLN A 257 -32.81 2.46 -17.43
N GLU A 258 -32.50 3.02 -16.27
CA GLU A 258 -32.04 2.26 -15.10
C GLU A 258 -33.17 1.43 -14.47
N ILE A 259 -34.36 2.01 -14.33
CA ILE A 259 -35.51 1.36 -13.70
C ILE A 259 -35.99 0.16 -14.52
N PRO A 260 -36.19 0.25 -15.85
CA PRO A 260 -36.61 -0.91 -16.63
C PRO A 260 -35.58 -2.05 -16.62
N ALA A 261 -34.28 -1.73 -16.59
CA ALA A 261 -33.23 -2.74 -16.47
C ALA A 261 -33.25 -3.42 -15.10
N GLN A 262 -33.49 -2.66 -14.03
CA GLN A 262 -33.67 -3.21 -12.69
C GLN A 262 -34.89 -4.10 -12.60
N GLU A 263 -36.02 -3.69 -13.17
CA GLU A 263 -37.25 -4.50 -13.23
C GLU A 263 -37.05 -5.81 -13.98
N ALA A 264 -36.30 -5.79 -15.08
CA ALA A 264 -35.98 -7.01 -15.85
C ALA A 264 -35.20 -8.04 -15.00
N VAL A 265 -34.25 -7.58 -14.17
CA VAL A 265 -33.51 -8.46 -13.25
C VAL A 265 -34.40 -8.89 -12.09
N LEU A 266 -35.21 -7.98 -11.53
CA LEU A 266 -36.12 -8.27 -10.41
C LEU A 266 -37.22 -9.28 -10.76
N ALA A 267 -37.55 -9.42 -12.04
CA ALA A 267 -38.54 -10.37 -12.54
C ALA A 267 -38.00 -11.81 -12.66
N LEU A 268 -36.71 -12.05 -12.41
CA LEU A 268 -36.10 -13.37 -12.48
C LEU A 268 -36.47 -14.25 -11.27
N ASP A 269 -36.43 -15.57 -11.48
CA ASP A 269 -36.52 -16.54 -10.40
C ASP A 269 -35.30 -16.41 -9.45
N GLY A 270 -35.49 -16.73 -8.16
CA GLY A 270 -34.45 -16.64 -7.14
C GLY A 270 -34.54 -15.41 -6.22
N SER A 271 -35.68 -14.72 -6.24
CA SER A 271 -36.03 -13.59 -5.35
C SER A 271 -34.92 -12.51 -5.30
N PRO A 272 -34.51 -11.96 -6.45
CA PRO A 272 -33.53 -10.88 -6.49
C PRO A 272 -33.98 -9.68 -5.66
N GLU A 273 -33.10 -9.17 -4.81
CA GLU A 273 -33.31 -7.93 -4.05
C GLU A 273 -32.23 -6.90 -4.41
N ILE A 274 -32.62 -5.65 -4.62
CA ILE A 274 -31.65 -4.56 -4.79
C ILE A 274 -31.05 -4.25 -3.43
N VAL A 275 -29.74 -4.52 -3.29
CA VAL A 275 -28.96 -4.16 -2.10
C VAL A 275 -28.57 -2.69 -2.16
N LYS A 276 -28.14 -2.24 -3.35
CA LYS A 276 -27.57 -0.91 -3.53
C LYS A 276 -27.68 -0.45 -4.98
N THR A 277 -27.91 0.84 -5.18
CA THR A 277 -27.74 1.51 -6.47
C THR A 277 -26.88 2.75 -6.29
N ASP A 278 -25.75 2.80 -6.99
CA ASP A 278 -24.87 3.97 -7.09
C ASP A 278 -24.92 4.52 -8.52
N SER A 279 -25.25 5.80 -8.68
CA SER A 279 -25.25 6.47 -9.98
C SER A 279 -24.24 7.61 -9.97
N VAL A 280 -23.45 7.69 -11.05
CA VAL A 280 -22.46 8.74 -11.27
C VAL A 280 -22.73 9.37 -12.64
N GLY A 281 -23.14 10.63 -12.65
CA GLY A 281 -23.26 11.39 -13.90
C GLY A 281 -21.92 11.59 -14.57
N SER A 282 -21.87 11.55 -15.90
CA SER A 282 -20.65 11.69 -16.72
C SER A 282 -19.82 12.92 -16.40
N GLN A 283 -20.45 14.05 -16.08
CA GLN A 283 -19.75 15.26 -15.65
C GLN A 283 -19.01 15.07 -14.32
N ILE A 284 -19.65 14.39 -13.35
CA ILE A 284 -19.05 14.07 -12.05
C ILE A 284 -17.93 13.04 -12.26
N GLY A 285 -18.14 12.03 -13.10
CA GLY A 285 -17.13 11.02 -13.41
C GLY A 285 -15.86 11.62 -14.04
N ALA A 286 -16.01 12.55 -14.98
CA ALA A 286 -14.89 13.27 -15.56
C ALA A 286 -14.13 14.11 -14.51
N GLU A 287 -14.84 14.75 -13.58
CA GLU A 287 -14.23 15.49 -12.46
C GLU A 287 -13.47 14.56 -11.51
N LEU A 288 -14.05 13.42 -11.14
CA LEU A 288 -13.41 12.40 -10.28
C LEU A 288 -12.14 11.84 -10.94
N LYS A 289 -12.20 11.53 -12.24
CA LYS A 289 -11.03 11.10 -13.02
C LYS A 289 -9.92 12.15 -12.97
N ALA A 290 -10.25 13.42 -13.20
CA ALA A 290 -9.28 14.50 -13.13
C ALA A 290 -8.68 14.68 -11.72
N LYS A 291 -9.49 14.55 -10.66
CA LYS A 291 -9.02 14.58 -9.26
C LYS A 291 -8.09 13.41 -8.95
N GLY A 292 -8.43 12.20 -9.36
CA GLY A 292 -7.60 11.01 -9.19
C GLY A 292 -6.23 11.15 -9.86
N ILE A 293 -6.19 11.61 -11.10
CA ILE A 293 -4.94 11.87 -11.82
C ILE A 293 -4.11 12.97 -11.13
N LYS A 294 -4.74 14.07 -10.72
CA LYS A 294 -4.08 15.14 -9.96
C LYS A 294 -3.49 14.64 -8.64
N ALA A 295 -4.21 13.78 -7.92
CA ALA A 295 -3.73 13.17 -6.67
C ALA A 295 -2.45 12.37 -6.90
N ILE A 296 -2.40 11.52 -7.94
CA ILE A 296 -1.21 10.76 -8.31
C ILE A 296 -0.05 11.70 -8.64
N ILE A 297 -0.27 12.70 -9.48
CA ILE A 297 0.78 13.64 -9.90
C ILE A 297 1.34 14.39 -8.68
N PHE A 298 0.48 14.94 -7.82
CA PHE A 298 0.92 15.66 -6.63
C PHE A 298 1.67 14.76 -5.64
N ALA A 299 1.23 13.51 -5.46
CA ALA A 299 1.92 12.57 -4.58
C ALA A 299 3.31 12.21 -5.13
N LEU A 300 3.41 11.92 -6.42
CA LEU A 300 4.70 11.66 -7.07
C LEU A 300 5.63 12.86 -6.95
N ILE A 301 5.15 14.08 -7.22
CA ILE A 301 5.95 15.30 -7.06
C ILE A 301 6.41 15.48 -5.61
N GLY A 302 5.50 15.34 -4.64
CA GLY A 302 5.85 15.48 -3.22
C GLY A 302 6.88 14.46 -2.75
N ILE A 303 6.76 13.21 -3.19
CA ILE A 303 7.74 12.15 -2.92
C ILE A 303 9.08 12.46 -3.59
N ILE A 304 9.08 12.90 -4.86
CA ILE A 304 10.29 13.29 -5.57
C ILE A 304 11.01 14.41 -4.85
N ILE A 305 10.29 15.46 -4.44
CA ILE A 305 10.85 16.59 -3.70
C ILE A 305 11.47 16.09 -2.39
N TYR A 306 10.71 15.29 -1.62
CA TYR A 306 11.20 14.73 -0.37
C TYR A 306 12.48 13.91 -0.56
N ILE A 307 12.48 12.97 -1.52
CA ILE A 307 13.65 12.12 -1.79
C ILE A 307 14.83 12.97 -2.28
N SER A 308 14.60 13.98 -3.13
CA SER A 308 15.67 14.84 -3.66
C SER A 308 16.32 15.72 -2.58
N ILE A 309 15.57 16.13 -1.56
CA ILE A 309 16.12 16.85 -0.40
C ILE A 309 16.89 15.87 0.50
N ARG A 310 16.40 14.64 0.65
CA ARG A 310 16.93 13.65 1.59
C ARG A 310 18.14 12.87 1.07
N PHE A 311 18.16 12.61 -0.23
CA PHE A 311 19.10 11.73 -0.92
C PHE A 311 19.80 12.43 -2.08
N GLU A 312 20.98 11.93 -2.45
CA GLU A 312 21.71 12.40 -3.62
C GLU A 312 20.96 12.03 -4.92
N PHE A 313 21.22 12.79 -5.98
CA PHE A 313 20.52 12.68 -7.26
C PHE A 313 20.43 11.24 -7.80
N ALA A 314 21.50 10.46 -7.69
CA ALA A 314 21.52 9.06 -8.15
C ALA A 314 20.48 8.18 -7.43
N PHE A 315 20.36 8.33 -6.11
CA PHE A 315 19.34 7.63 -5.31
C PHE A 315 17.93 8.13 -5.64
N ALA A 316 17.75 9.44 -5.84
CA ALA A 316 16.47 9.98 -6.27
C ALA A 316 15.99 9.37 -7.59
N MET A 317 16.87 9.29 -8.60
CA MET A 317 16.58 8.65 -9.89
C MET A 317 16.26 7.15 -9.73
N GLY A 318 16.97 6.45 -8.84
CA GLY A 318 16.69 5.06 -8.50
C GLY A 318 15.28 4.85 -7.95
N ALA A 319 14.89 5.67 -6.96
CA ALA A 319 13.56 5.58 -6.36
C ALA A 319 12.45 5.95 -7.35
N ILE A 320 12.64 6.99 -8.17
CA ILE A 320 11.65 7.41 -9.19
C ILE A 320 11.42 6.30 -10.21
N THR A 321 12.49 5.65 -10.66
CA THR A 321 12.40 4.58 -11.66
C THR A 321 11.67 3.36 -11.09
N ALA A 322 11.95 3.01 -9.83
CA ALA A 322 11.25 1.93 -9.13
C ALA A 322 9.76 2.26 -8.94
N LEU A 323 9.43 3.48 -8.53
CA LEU A 323 8.04 3.93 -8.42
C LEU A 323 7.26 3.83 -9.73
N ALA A 324 7.85 4.32 -10.82
CA ALA A 324 7.23 4.22 -12.13
C ALA A 324 7.01 2.75 -12.52
N HIS A 325 8.03 1.91 -12.34
CA HIS A 325 7.94 0.47 -12.57
C HIS A 325 6.79 -0.17 -11.78
N ASP A 326 6.67 0.13 -10.49
CA ASP A 326 5.70 -0.53 -9.61
C ASP A 326 4.26 -0.15 -9.95
N VAL A 327 4.02 1.14 -10.23
CA VAL A 327 2.70 1.62 -10.66
C VAL A 327 2.33 1.03 -12.01
N LEU A 328 3.26 1.03 -12.98
CA LEU A 328 3.00 0.50 -14.33
C LEU A 328 2.69 -1.00 -14.29
N ILE A 329 3.46 -1.79 -13.55
CA ILE A 329 3.20 -3.24 -13.43
C ILE A 329 1.89 -3.49 -12.68
N THR A 330 1.65 -2.77 -11.58
CA THR A 330 0.44 -3.01 -10.79
C THR A 330 -0.82 -2.72 -11.60
N VAL A 331 -0.88 -1.54 -12.25
CA VAL A 331 -2.01 -1.18 -13.13
C VAL A 331 -2.14 -2.17 -14.29
N GLY A 332 -1.01 -2.51 -14.92
CA GLY A 332 -0.99 -3.41 -16.06
C GLY A 332 -1.53 -4.79 -15.72
N ILE A 333 -1.02 -5.43 -14.68
CA ILE A 333 -1.48 -6.76 -14.24
C ILE A 333 -2.95 -6.69 -13.79
N PHE A 334 -3.31 -5.69 -12.98
CA PHE A 334 -4.65 -5.53 -12.46
C PHE A 334 -5.71 -5.44 -13.58
N CYS A 335 -5.45 -4.61 -14.60
CA CYS A 335 -6.35 -4.48 -15.75
C CYS A 335 -6.28 -5.70 -16.69
N ALA A 336 -5.13 -6.35 -16.83
CA ALA A 336 -4.97 -7.57 -17.61
C ALA A 336 -5.82 -8.73 -17.03
N LEU A 337 -5.96 -8.79 -15.71
CA LEU A 337 -6.83 -9.74 -15.01
C LEU A 337 -8.33 -9.47 -15.19
N GLY A 338 -8.71 -8.35 -15.81
CA GLY A 338 -10.11 -8.00 -16.05
C GLY A 338 -10.71 -6.98 -15.08
N HIS A 339 -9.93 -6.51 -14.09
CA HIS A 339 -10.42 -5.53 -13.14
C HIS A 339 -10.36 -4.10 -13.69
N GLU A 340 -11.22 -3.24 -13.15
CA GLU A 340 -11.38 -1.86 -13.58
C GLU A 340 -10.74 -0.88 -12.59
N LEU A 341 -10.09 0.15 -13.12
CA LEU A 341 -9.61 1.28 -12.35
C LEU A 341 -10.81 2.10 -11.86
N SER A 342 -10.92 2.23 -10.55
CA SER A 342 -11.91 3.05 -9.86
C SER A 342 -11.23 4.01 -8.89
N MET A 343 -11.98 4.92 -8.28
CA MET A 343 -11.44 5.86 -7.31
C MET A 343 -10.74 5.17 -6.12
N PRO A 344 -11.31 4.10 -5.53
CA PRO A 344 -10.61 3.31 -4.52
C PRO A 344 -9.28 2.69 -4.98
N ILE A 345 -9.18 2.26 -6.24
CA ILE A 345 -7.92 1.73 -6.78
C ILE A 345 -6.85 2.81 -6.87
N ILE A 346 -7.21 4.07 -7.12
CA ILE A 346 -6.25 5.19 -7.03
C ILE A 346 -5.67 5.29 -5.61
N ALA A 347 -6.48 5.09 -4.57
CA ALA A 347 -6.00 5.06 -3.19
C ALA A 347 -5.08 3.88 -2.91
N ALA A 348 -5.38 2.69 -3.46
CA ALA A 348 -4.48 1.54 -3.39
C ALA A 348 -3.14 1.84 -4.06
N LEU A 349 -3.14 2.39 -5.28
CA LEU A 349 -1.93 2.76 -6.02
C LEU A 349 -1.07 3.77 -5.26
N LEU A 350 -1.69 4.80 -4.68
CA LEU A 350 -0.99 5.78 -3.86
C LEU A 350 -0.40 5.15 -2.60
N THR A 351 -1.10 4.21 -1.99
CA THR A 351 -0.56 3.44 -0.86
C THR A 351 0.64 2.59 -1.25
N ILE A 352 0.59 1.94 -2.41
CA ILE A 352 1.70 1.15 -2.97
C ILE A 352 2.92 2.03 -3.22
N VAL A 353 2.72 3.24 -3.76
CA VAL A 353 3.78 4.22 -3.97
C VAL A 353 4.47 4.57 -2.64
N GLY A 354 3.72 4.83 -1.57
CA GLY A 354 4.29 5.05 -0.23
C GLY A 354 5.04 3.83 0.31
N TYR A 355 4.45 2.65 0.18
CA TYR A 355 5.03 1.39 0.64
C TYR A 355 6.34 1.03 -0.08
N SER A 356 6.37 1.13 -1.41
CA SER A 356 7.55 0.83 -2.24
C SER A 356 8.72 1.78 -1.94
N VAL A 357 8.42 3.07 -1.75
CA VAL A 357 9.42 4.06 -1.39
C VAL A 357 9.98 3.80 -0.01
N ASN A 358 9.18 3.35 0.96
CA ASN A 358 9.68 2.98 2.30
C ASN A 358 10.80 1.92 2.19
N ASP A 359 10.56 0.81 1.48
CA ASP A 359 11.59 -0.24 1.37
C ASP A 359 12.83 0.25 0.60
N THR A 360 12.62 1.03 -0.47
CA THR A 360 13.71 1.66 -1.24
C THR A 360 14.57 2.60 -0.37
N ILE A 361 13.94 3.46 0.45
CA ILE A 361 14.62 4.37 1.38
C ILE A 361 15.49 3.59 2.34
N VAL A 362 15.00 2.47 2.91
CA VAL A 362 15.77 1.71 3.88
C VAL A 362 16.97 1.00 3.25
N VAL A 363 16.82 0.43 2.06
CA VAL A 363 17.95 -0.13 1.30
C VAL A 363 18.98 0.97 1.02
N PHE A 364 18.55 2.15 0.58
CA PHE A 364 19.44 3.26 0.26
C PHE A 364 20.15 3.82 1.49
N ASP A 365 19.46 3.97 2.61
CA ASP A 365 20.06 4.40 3.87
C ASP A 365 21.15 3.41 4.31
N ARG A 366 20.91 2.10 4.17
CA ARG A 366 21.92 1.09 4.48
C ARG A 366 23.10 1.13 3.53
N ILE A 367 22.88 1.33 2.22
CA ILE A 367 23.97 1.53 1.25
C ILE A 367 24.83 2.74 1.68
N ARG A 368 24.21 3.87 2.04
CA ARG A 368 24.93 5.07 2.49
C ARG A 368 25.68 4.86 3.81
N GLU A 369 25.11 4.10 4.74
CA GLU A 369 25.77 3.73 6.00
C GLU A 369 27.00 2.85 5.72
N ASP A 370 26.85 1.79 4.91
CA ASP A 370 27.93 0.86 4.60
C ASP A 370 29.02 1.51 3.75
N LEU A 371 28.70 2.46 2.86
CA LEU A 371 29.69 3.24 2.10
C LEU A 371 30.63 4.04 3.02
N LYS A 372 30.20 4.41 4.23
CA LYS A 372 31.04 5.14 5.21
C LYS A 372 31.90 4.20 6.05
N ILE A 373 31.45 2.98 6.28
CA ILE A 373 32.05 2.04 7.24
C ILE A 373 32.94 1.02 6.52
N VAL A 374 32.50 0.52 5.36
CA VAL A 374 33.14 -0.55 4.61
C VAL A 374 34.07 0.03 3.55
N LYS A 375 35.38 -0.09 3.78
CA LYS A 375 36.43 0.39 2.87
C LYS A 375 36.97 -0.71 1.96
N GLY A 376 37.53 -0.33 0.81
CA GLY A 376 38.26 -1.24 -0.08
C GLY A 376 37.41 -2.16 -0.96
N LYS A 377 36.07 -2.09 -0.84
CA LYS A 377 35.12 -2.77 -1.71
C LYS A 377 34.63 -1.84 -2.82
N SER A 378 34.21 -2.42 -3.95
CA SER A 378 33.50 -1.67 -4.99
C SER A 378 32.11 -1.27 -4.53
N TYR A 379 31.56 -0.20 -5.12
CA TYR A 379 30.19 0.24 -4.83
C TYR A 379 29.17 -0.89 -5.04
N LYS A 380 29.35 -1.74 -6.07
CA LYS A 380 28.50 -2.89 -6.35
C LYS A 380 28.53 -3.92 -5.20
N GLU A 381 29.70 -4.22 -4.67
CA GLU A 381 29.85 -5.18 -3.56
C GLU A 381 29.23 -4.64 -2.27
N ILE A 382 29.37 -3.33 -2.02
CA ILE A 382 28.74 -2.66 -0.88
C ILE A 382 27.23 -2.68 -1.03
N ALA A 383 26.70 -2.32 -2.20
CA ALA A 383 25.27 -2.36 -2.46
C ALA A 383 24.68 -3.77 -2.28
N ASN A 384 25.37 -4.82 -2.76
CA ASN A 384 24.94 -6.20 -2.56
C ASN A 384 24.99 -6.60 -1.07
N LEU A 385 26.01 -6.17 -0.34
CA LEU A 385 26.11 -6.39 1.11
C LEU A 385 24.94 -5.73 1.85
N SER A 386 24.65 -4.47 1.54
CA SER A 386 23.57 -3.70 2.16
C SER A 386 22.22 -4.37 1.94
N ILE A 387 21.93 -4.85 0.71
CA ILE A 387 20.70 -5.60 0.41
C ILE A 387 20.60 -6.86 1.29
N ASN A 388 21.68 -7.63 1.45
CA ASN A 388 21.65 -8.83 2.29
C ASN A 388 21.41 -8.49 3.77
N GLN A 389 21.94 -7.36 4.24
CA GLN A 389 21.77 -6.91 5.62
C GLN A 389 20.35 -6.40 5.89
N THR A 390 19.67 -5.80 4.91
CA THR A 390 18.27 -5.36 5.04
C THR A 390 17.26 -6.48 4.76
N LEU A 391 17.68 -7.59 4.14
CA LEU A 391 16.82 -8.66 3.66
C LEU A 391 15.90 -9.25 4.73
N SER A 392 16.41 -9.50 5.94
CA SER A 392 15.59 -10.05 7.03
C SER A 392 14.45 -9.11 7.42
N ARG A 393 14.68 -7.79 7.37
CA ARG A 393 13.62 -6.81 7.59
C ARG A 393 12.65 -6.83 6.41
N THR A 394 13.13 -6.60 5.20
CA THR A 394 12.30 -6.52 3.98
C THR A 394 11.39 -7.75 3.83
N VAL A 395 11.92 -8.96 4.03
CA VAL A 395 11.11 -10.18 3.98
C VAL A 395 10.05 -10.19 5.07
N LEU A 396 10.40 -9.84 6.31
CA LEU A 396 9.46 -9.89 7.43
C LEU A 396 8.36 -8.83 7.28
N THR A 397 8.71 -7.61 6.89
CA THR A 397 7.77 -6.49 6.72
C THR A 397 6.83 -6.75 5.56
N SER A 398 7.36 -7.18 4.42
CA SER A 398 6.54 -7.56 3.26
C SER A 398 5.67 -8.76 3.57
N PHE A 399 6.17 -9.78 4.28
CA PHE A 399 5.34 -10.90 4.68
C PHE A 399 4.19 -10.49 5.60
N THR A 400 4.42 -9.66 6.62
CA THR A 400 3.36 -9.26 7.55
C THR A 400 2.31 -8.38 6.89
N THR A 401 2.72 -7.44 6.04
CA THR A 401 1.77 -6.59 5.29
C THR A 401 1.03 -7.42 4.22
N LEU A 402 1.72 -8.32 3.52
CA LEU A 402 1.09 -9.20 2.55
C LEU A 402 0.09 -10.14 3.23
N LEU A 403 0.39 -10.66 4.42
CA LEU A 403 -0.54 -11.50 5.18
C LEU A 403 -1.84 -10.77 5.49
N THR A 404 -1.78 -9.52 5.94
CA THR A 404 -3.01 -8.75 6.23
C THR A 404 -3.79 -8.42 4.96
N VAL A 405 -3.11 -8.10 3.87
CA VAL A 405 -3.75 -7.83 2.57
C VAL A 405 -4.34 -9.10 1.95
N VAL A 406 -3.69 -10.26 2.09
CA VAL A 406 -4.22 -11.55 1.63
C VAL A 406 -5.46 -11.93 2.44
N MET A 407 -5.49 -11.67 3.74
CA MET A 407 -6.71 -11.86 4.53
C MET A 407 -7.84 -10.96 4.04
N LEU A 408 -7.57 -9.70 3.69
CA LEU A 408 -8.56 -8.84 3.03
C LEU A 408 -9.00 -9.37 1.66
N LEU A 409 -8.09 -10.00 0.91
CA LEU A 409 -8.40 -10.56 -0.41
C LEU A 409 -9.27 -11.82 -0.32
N VAL A 410 -9.09 -12.63 0.72
CA VAL A 410 -9.83 -13.89 0.93
C VAL A 410 -11.18 -13.63 1.63
N VAL A 411 -11.19 -12.73 2.61
CA VAL A 411 -12.38 -12.46 3.45
C VAL A 411 -13.20 -11.27 2.93
N GLY A 412 -12.58 -10.33 2.22
CA GLY A 412 -13.27 -9.16 1.69
C GLY A 412 -14.13 -9.50 0.48
N GLY A 413 -15.41 -9.13 0.54
CA GLY A 413 -16.32 -9.16 -0.59
C GLY A 413 -16.21 -7.90 -1.47
N GLY A 414 -16.81 -7.98 -2.65
CA GLY A 414 -17.06 -6.80 -3.47
C GLY A 414 -15.80 -6.03 -3.87
N ALA A 415 -15.90 -4.71 -3.81
CA ALA A 415 -14.83 -3.79 -4.18
C ALA A 415 -13.61 -3.79 -3.22
N VAL A 416 -13.70 -4.37 -2.02
CA VAL A 416 -12.52 -4.56 -1.13
C VAL A 416 -11.58 -5.58 -1.70
N LYS A 417 -12.11 -6.63 -2.34
CA LYS A 417 -11.31 -7.67 -2.95
C LYS A 417 -10.40 -7.08 -4.03
N ASP A 418 -10.95 -6.22 -4.88
CA ASP A 418 -10.20 -5.51 -5.92
C ASP A 418 -9.15 -4.56 -5.33
N PHE A 419 -9.52 -3.83 -4.28
CA PHE A 419 -8.59 -2.99 -3.54
C PHE A 419 -7.43 -3.79 -2.94
N ALA A 420 -7.73 -4.93 -2.31
CA ALA A 420 -6.74 -5.83 -1.72
C ALA A 420 -5.87 -6.51 -2.78
N LEU A 421 -6.44 -6.87 -3.93
CA LEU A 421 -5.70 -7.45 -5.06
C LEU A 421 -4.67 -6.46 -5.59
N ALA A 422 -5.07 -5.21 -5.80
CA ALA A 422 -4.15 -4.15 -6.23
C ALA A 422 -3.00 -3.99 -5.22
N LEU A 423 -3.30 -3.89 -3.93
CA LEU A 423 -2.28 -3.82 -2.87
C LEU A 423 -1.37 -5.05 -2.85
N CYS A 424 -1.92 -6.26 -3.05
CA CYS A 424 -1.16 -7.51 -3.07
C CYS A 424 -0.11 -7.50 -4.19
N ILE A 425 -0.54 -7.16 -5.41
CA ILE A 425 0.36 -7.03 -6.57
C ILE A 425 1.42 -5.96 -6.27
N GLY A 426 0.99 -4.78 -5.83
CA GLY A 426 1.90 -3.65 -5.60
C GLY A 426 2.93 -3.89 -4.49
N ILE A 427 2.55 -4.53 -3.39
CA ILE A 427 3.48 -4.91 -2.31
C ILE A 427 4.54 -5.87 -2.85
N LEU A 428 4.13 -6.94 -3.56
CA LEU A 428 5.06 -7.92 -4.13
C LEU A 428 6.04 -7.26 -5.12
N VAL A 429 5.53 -6.41 -6.00
CA VAL A 429 6.34 -5.72 -7.00
C VAL A 429 7.27 -4.70 -6.34
N GLY A 430 6.80 -3.96 -5.34
CA GLY A 430 7.59 -2.97 -4.60
C GLY A 430 8.74 -3.58 -3.80
N THR A 431 8.50 -4.71 -3.13
CA THR A 431 9.57 -5.47 -2.43
C THR A 431 10.65 -5.95 -3.40
N TYR A 432 10.24 -6.34 -4.60
CA TYR A 432 11.17 -6.76 -5.65
C TYR A 432 11.93 -5.56 -6.27
N SER A 433 11.25 -4.43 -6.50
CA SER A 433 11.79 -3.30 -7.24
C SER A 433 12.87 -2.54 -6.45
N SER A 434 12.78 -2.45 -5.13
CA SER A 434 13.82 -1.84 -4.29
C SER A 434 15.20 -2.49 -4.51
N ILE A 435 15.20 -3.81 -4.69
CA ILE A 435 16.40 -4.64 -4.90
C ILE A 435 16.81 -4.69 -6.37
N PHE A 436 15.88 -4.95 -7.28
CA PHE A 436 16.17 -5.29 -8.68
C PHE A 436 15.98 -4.15 -9.68
N VAL A 437 15.37 -3.04 -9.28
CA VAL A 437 15.17 -1.85 -10.11
C VAL A 437 15.90 -0.65 -9.51
N ALA A 438 15.54 -0.24 -8.30
CA ALA A 438 16.05 0.96 -7.65
C ALA A 438 17.58 0.90 -7.50
N THR A 439 18.09 -0.16 -6.86
CA THR A 439 19.53 -0.32 -6.60
C THR A 439 20.36 -0.40 -7.89
N PRO A 440 19.99 -1.21 -8.92
CA PRO A 440 20.68 -1.22 -10.21
C PRO A 440 20.72 0.13 -10.92
N VAL A 441 19.66 0.93 -10.83
CA VAL A 441 19.63 2.28 -11.41
C VAL A 441 20.66 3.17 -10.72
N VAL A 442 20.76 3.13 -9.39
CA VAL A 442 21.81 3.88 -8.64
C VAL A 442 23.21 3.51 -9.09
N LEU A 443 23.45 2.23 -9.38
CA LEU A 443 24.76 1.72 -9.83
C LEU A 443 25.18 2.24 -11.20
N LEU A 444 24.25 2.75 -12.03
CA LEU A 444 24.60 3.36 -13.32
C LEU A 444 25.40 4.65 -13.15
N TRP A 445 25.20 5.36 -12.03
CA TRP A 445 25.91 6.61 -11.71
C TRP A 445 27.25 6.39 -11.01
N HIS A 446 27.46 5.25 -10.33
CA HIS A 446 28.63 5.00 -9.49
C HIS A 446 29.50 3.86 -10.01
N LYS A 447 29.87 3.91 -11.30
CA LYS A 447 30.63 2.84 -11.97
C LYS A 447 31.94 2.53 -11.25
N GLU A 448 32.05 1.30 -10.74
CA GLU A 448 33.27 0.51 -10.46
C GLU A 448 34.46 1.17 -9.72
N GLU A 449 34.30 2.36 -9.16
CA GLU A 449 35.31 2.96 -8.29
C GLU A 449 35.30 2.26 -6.93
N LYS A 450 36.50 1.88 -6.45
CA LYS A 450 36.66 1.36 -5.09
C LYS A 450 36.43 2.50 -4.09
N VAL A 451 35.64 2.23 -3.07
CA VAL A 451 35.43 3.18 -1.98
C VAL A 451 36.72 3.27 -1.18
N LYS A 452 37.29 4.48 -1.13
CA LYS A 452 38.58 4.80 -0.50
C LYS A 452 38.55 4.76 1.02
#